data_AF-A0A225UDD5-F1
#
_entry.id   AF-A0A225UDD5-F1
#
_cell.length_a   1.000
_cell.length_b   1.000
_cell.length_c   1.000
_cell.angle_alpha   90.00
_cell.angle_beta   90.00
_cell.angle_gamma   90.00
#
_symmetry.space_group_name_H-M   'P 1'
#
loop_
_entity.id
_entity.type
_entity.pdbx_description
1 polymer ?
#
loop_
_entity_poly.entity_id
_entity_poly.type
_entity_poly.pdbx_seq_one_letter_code
_entity_poly.pdbx_strand_id
1 'polypeptide(L)'
;MPSQLPTRDATAIFANTFLFEESAKLVIARELRAMAKARAVASTSSFIPRHHASCSQPFCQTWKLKRYVMVSCNWKVALYPFYLYRQNHNICALYFFFV
;
A
#
# COMPACT_ATOMS: atom_id res chain seq x y z
N MET A 1 -5.30 -27.83 10.14
CA MET A 1 -5.50 -27.13 8.86
C MET A 1 -4.99 -25.71 9.03
N PRO A 2 -3.87 -25.28 8.42
CA PRO A 2 -3.49 -23.88 8.55
C PRO A 2 -4.54 -23.08 7.80
N SER A 3 -5.33 -22.29 8.53
CA SER A 3 -6.32 -21.38 7.98
C SER A 3 -5.60 -20.42 7.04
N GLN A 4 -5.69 -20.68 5.74
CA GLN A 4 -5.12 -19.83 4.71
C GLN A 4 -5.80 -18.46 4.86
N LEU A 5 -5.02 -17.43 5.22
CA LEU A 5 -5.54 -16.08 5.37
C LEU A 5 -6.23 -15.70 4.05
N PRO A 6 -7.49 -15.24 4.08
CA PRO A 6 -8.28 -15.00 2.86
C PRO A 6 -7.65 -13.96 1.93
N THR A 7 -6.73 -13.15 2.44
CA THR A 7 -6.01 -12.11 1.71
C THR A 7 -4.64 -12.54 1.16
N ARG A 8 -4.16 -13.76 1.45
CA ARG A 8 -2.81 -14.22 1.09
C ARG A 8 -2.50 -14.11 -0.40
N ASP A 9 -3.52 -14.36 -1.22
CA ASP A 9 -3.40 -14.42 -2.68
C ASP A 9 -3.93 -13.17 -3.39
N ALA A 10 -4.25 -12.11 -2.63
CA ALA A 10 -4.76 -10.86 -3.19
C ALA A 10 -3.69 -10.16 -4.04
N THR A 11 -4.07 -9.80 -5.26
CA THR A 11 -3.22 -9.10 -6.23
C THR A 11 -3.48 -7.60 -6.29
N ALA A 12 -4.68 -7.17 -5.90
CA ALA A 12 -5.08 -5.78 -5.79
C ALA A 12 -5.72 -5.54 -4.43
N ILE A 13 -5.32 -4.46 -3.76
CA ILE A 13 -5.85 -4.10 -2.44
C ILE A 13 -6.42 -2.69 -2.48
N PHE A 14 -7.60 -2.55 -1.89
CA PHE A 14 -8.22 -1.28 -1.59
C PHE A 14 -8.15 -1.04 -0.08
N ALA A 15 -7.55 0.06 0.33
CA ALA A 15 -7.37 0.46 1.71
C ALA A 15 -8.08 1.79 1.98
N ASN A 16 -9.31 1.72 2.51
CA ASN A 16 -10.00 2.90 3.01
C ASN A 16 -9.43 3.29 4.38
N THR A 17 -8.43 4.15 4.37
CA THR A 17 -7.69 4.64 5.52
C THR A 17 -8.11 6.05 5.93
N PHE A 18 -9.24 6.54 5.41
CA PHE A 18 -9.67 7.93 5.54
C PHE A 18 -9.80 8.41 6.99
N LEU A 19 -10.38 7.58 7.85
CA LEU A 19 -10.61 7.89 9.27
C LEU A 19 -9.54 7.27 10.19
N PHE A 20 -8.49 6.68 9.63
CA PHE A 20 -7.51 5.96 10.43
C PHE A 20 -6.45 6.90 10.97
N GLU A 21 -6.07 6.69 12.23
CA GLU A 21 -4.95 7.35 12.85
C GLU A 21 -3.63 6.97 12.16
N GLU A 22 -2.60 7.79 12.36
CA GLU A 22 -1.30 7.57 11.74
C GLU A 22 -0.67 6.23 12.17
N SER A 23 -0.83 5.85 13.44
CA SER A 23 -0.39 4.56 13.98
C SER A 23 -0.99 3.38 13.22
N ALA A 24 -2.29 3.42 12.93
CA ALA A 24 -3.00 2.39 12.17
C ALA A 24 -2.53 2.36 10.70
N LYS A 25 -2.28 3.53 10.09
CA LYS A 25 -1.73 3.61 8.72
C LYS A 25 -0.36 2.97 8.62
N LEU A 26 0.50 3.12 9.63
CA LEU A 26 1.82 2.48 9.69
C LEU A 26 1.71 0.95 9.75
N VAL A 27 0.76 0.41 10.52
CA VAL A 27 0.50 -1.04 10.57
C VAL A 27 0.04 -1.54 9.20
N ILE A 28 -0.89 -0.83 8.56
CA ILE A 28 -1.36 -1.20 7.20
C ILE A 28 -0.21 -1.17 6.20
N ALA A 29 0.64 -0.13 6.24
CA ALA A 29 1.81 -0.06 5.38
C ALA A 29 2.76 -1.26 5.58
N ARG A 30 2.94 -1.73 6.82
CA ARG A 30 3.73 -2.93 7.13
C ARG A 30 3.09 -4.18 6.52
N GLU A 31 1.80 -4.39 6.71
CA GLU A 31 1.08 -5.55 6.17
C GLU A 31 1.11 -5.58 4.64
N LEU A 32 0.88 -4.43 3.99
CA LEU A 32 0.93 -4.31 2.53
C LEU A 32 2.30 -4.66 1.95
N ARG A 33 3.39 -4.46 2.69
CA ARG A 33 4.73 -4.88 2.25
C ARG A 33 4.92 -6.40 2.32
N ALA A 34 4.27 -7.06 3.27
CA ALA A 34 4.36 -8.50 3.45
C ALA A 34 3.53 -9.28 2.40
N MET A 35 2.61 -8.61 1.69
CA MET A 35 1.77 -9.24 0.67
C MET A 35 2.55 -9.52 -0.63
N ALA A 36 3.17 -10.69 -0.72
CA ALA A 36 4.04 -11.09 -1.83
C ALA A 36 3.38 -11.04 -3.22
N LYS A 37 2.07 -11.36 -3.29
CA LYS A 37 1.30 -11.41 -4.54
C LYS A 37 0.66 -10.08 -4.93
N ALA A 38 0.67 -9.10 -4.04
CA ALA A 38 0.05 -7.80 -4.28
C ALA A 38 0.84 -7.01 -5.33
N ARG A 39 0.16 -6.54 -6.37
CA ARG A 39 0.73 -5.77 -7.48
C ARG A 39 0.24 -4.33 -7.52
N ALA A 40 -0.94 -4.08 -6.95
CA ALA A 40 -1.57 -2.77 -6.89
C ALA A 40 -2.18 -2.50 -5.52
N VAL A 41 -1.99 -1.28 -5.02
CA VAL A 41 -2.64 -0.78 -3.81
C VAL A 41 -3.31 0.54 -4.15
N ALA A 42 -4.56 0.67 -3.71
CA ALA A 42 -5.33 1.89 -3.81
C ALA A 42 -5.70 2.34 -2.40
N SER A 43 -5.43 3.60 -2.04
CA SER A 43 -5.62 4.10 -0.68
C SER A 43 -6.23 5.50 -0.66
N THR A 44 -7.12 5.74 0.30
CA THR A 44 -7.70 7.08 0.57
C THR A 44 -6.77 8.01 1.34
N SER A 45 -5.60 7.53 1.77
CA SER A 45 -4.56 8.34 2.40
C SER A 45 -3.20 8.00 1.80
N SER A 46 -2.31 9.00 1.77
CA SER A 46 -0.93 8.76 1.37
C SER A 46 -0.19 8.03 2.49
N PHE A 47 0.42 6.90 2.18
CA PHE A 47 1.38 6.24 3.07
C PHE A 47 2.76 6.92 3.07
N ILE A 48 2.95 7.92 2.19
CA ILE A 48 4.23 8.61 2.04
C ILE A 48 3.96 10.11 1.81
N PRO A 49 3.95 10.93 2.86
CA PRO A 49 3.59 12.34 2.73
C PRO A 49 4.70 13.18 2.10
N ARG A 50 5.98 12.85 2.30
CA ARG A 50 7.13 13.63 1.81
C ARG A 50 8.29 12.72 1.40
N HIS A 51 8.58 12.64 0.11
CA HIS A 51 9.78 11.97 -0.39
C HIS A 51 10.94 12.96 -0.46
N HIS A 52 11.98 12.71 0.33
CA HIS A 52 13.31 13.23 0.04
C HIS A 52 14.00 12.33 -1.00
N ALA A 53 14.99 12.87 -1.72
CA ALA A 53 15.78 12.08 -2.68
C ALA A 53 16.43 10.83 -2.06
N SER A 54 16.69 10.86 -0.75
CA SER A 54 17.26 9.77 0.05
C SER A 54 16.22 8.96 0.84
N CYS A 55 15.00 8.78 0.30
CA CYS A 55 13.93 8.07 1.01
C CYS A 55 14.29 6.60 1.29
N SER A 56 14.55 6.28 2.56
CA SER A 56 14.84 4.93 3.06
C SER A 56 13.62 4.21 3.63
N GLN A 57 12.42 4.81 3.48
CA GLN A 57 11.22 4.26 4.07
C GLN A 57 10.92 2.87 3.48
N PRO A 58 10.73 1.84 4.31
CA PRO A 58 10.62 0.47 3.83
C PRO A 58 9.45 0.24 2.86
N PHE A 59 8.35 0.98 3.02
CA PHE A 59 7.20 0.93 2.10
C PHE A 59 7.59 1.38 0.69
N CYS A 60 8.44 2.40 0.56
CA CYS A 60 8.89 2.97 -0.71
C CYS A 60 9.80 2.02 -1.50
N GLN A 61 10.46 1.08 -0.82
CA GLN A 61 11.26 0.03 -1.47
C GLN A 61 10.35 -0.93 -2.25
N THR A 62 9.19 -1.26 -1.68
CA THR A 62 8.23 -2.21 -2.26
C THR A 62 7.24 -1.53 -3.20
N TRP A 63 6.77 -0.32 -2.86
CA TRP A 63 5.66 0.35 -3.49
C TRP A 63 6.06 1.71 -4.05
N LYS A 64 5.70 1.97 -5.31
CA LYS A 64 5.88 3.26 -5.98
C LYS A 64 4.52 3.89 -6.26
N LEU A 65 4.33 5.12 -5.76
CA LEU A 65 3.17 5.92 -6.11
C LEU A 65 3.20 6.19 -7.62
N LYS A 66 2.14 5.80 -8.32
CA LYS A 66 2.00 6.02 -9.78
C LYS A 66 1.28 7.31 -10.07
N ARG A 67 0.16 7.54 -9.38
CA ARG A 67 -0.67 8.74 -9.51
C ARG A 67 -1.61 8.84 -8.31
N TYR A 68 -2.20 10.01 -8.15
CA TYR A 68 -3.41 10.17 -7.37
C TYR A 68 -4.55 10.58 -8.31
N VAL A 69 -5.77 10.22 -7.95
CA VAL A 69 -7.00 10.63 -8.64
C VAL A 69 -7.94 11.25 -7.62
N MET A 70 -8.59 12.34 -8.00
CA MET A 70 -9.58 12.99 -7.13
C MET A 70 -10.91 12.24 -7.29
N VAL A 71 -11.42 11.67 -6.21
CA VAL A 71 -12.67 10.88 -6.23
C VAL A 71 -13.67 11.44 -5.24
N SER A 72 -14.95 11.33 -5.58
CA SER A 72 -16.03 11.58 -4.63
C SER A 72 -16.09 10.38 -3.67
N CYS A 73 -15.67 10.60 -2.42
CA CYS A 73 -15.76 9.59 -1.37
C CYS A 73 -17.07 9.65 -0.58
N ASN A 74 -17.84 10.74 -0.74
CA ASN A 74 -19.14 10.93 -0.10
C ASN A 74 -20.05 11.80 -0.98
N TRP A 75 -21.35 11.70 -0.71
CA TRP A 75 -22.40 12.43 -1.43
C TRP A 75 -22.37 13.96 -1.22
N LYS A 76 -21.52 14.47 -0.32
CA LYS A 76 -21.41 15.90 0.02
C LYS A 76 -20.35 16.65 -0.79
N VAL A 77 -20.08 16.21 -2.02
CA VAL A 77 -19.32 16.96 -3.07
C VAL A 77 -17.81 17.09 -2.83
N ALA A 78 -17.28 16.91 -1.62
CA ALA A 78 -15.84 17.00 -1.38
C ALA A 78 -15.07 15.89 -2.12
N LEU A 79 -14.21 16.29 -3.06
CA LEU A 79 -13.27 15.40 -3.73
C LEU A 79 -12.09 15.12 -2.80
N TYR A 80 -11.70 13.85 -2.70
CA TYR A 80 -10.56 13.42 -1.91
C TYR A 80 -9.51 12.75 -2.79
N PRO A 81 -8.21 12.95 -2.47
CA PRO A 81 -7.15 12.30 -3.21
C PRO A 81 -7.15 10.80 -2.91
N PHE A 82 -7.14 10.02 -3.98
CA PHE A 82 -7.07 8.57 -3.94
C PHE A 82 -5.76 8.12 -4.59
N TYR A 83 -4.89 7.51 -3.78
CA TYR A 83 -3.51 7.23 -4.12
C TYR A 83 -3.38 5.82 -4.70
N LEU A 84 -2.79 5.73 -5.90
CA LEU A 84 -2.58 4.48 -6.61
C LEU A 84 -1.10 4.12 -6.62
N TYR A 85 -0.76 3.03 -5.95
CA TYR A 85 0.57 2.47 -5.88
C TYR A 85 0.68 1.23 -6.74
N ARG A 86 1.84 1.05 -7.37
CA ARG A 86 2.24 -0.21 -7.96
C ARG A 86 3.45 -0.76 -7.25
N GLN A 87 3.55 -2.07 -7.21
CA GLN A 87 4.75 -2.73 -6.71
C GLN A 87 5.94 -2.42 -7.62
N ASN A 88 7.11 -2.16 -7.03
CA ASN A 88 8.36 -2.04 -7.76
C ASN A 88 8.74 -3.42 -8.33
N HIS A 89 8.74 -3.55 -9.65
CA HIS A 89 9.20 -4.75 -10.38
C HIS A 89 10.74 -4.96 -10.30
N ASN A 90 11.41 -4.49 -9.26
CA ASN A 90 12.85 -4.69 -9.01
C ASN A 90 13.12 -5.32 -7.63
N ILE A 91 12.19 -6.13 -7.14
CA ILE A 91 12.52 -7.14 -6.13
C ILE A 91 12.31 -8.48 -6.83
N CYS A 92 13.38 -8.95 -7.49
CA CYS A 92 13.66 -10.37 -7.62
C CYS A 92 13.21 -11.04 -6.31
N ALA A 93 12.52 -12.17 -6.31
CA ALA A 93 13.17 -13.46 -6.57
C ALA A 93 14.57 -13.61 -5.92
N LEU A 94 14.92 -12.82 -4.90
CA LEU A 94 15.88 -13.17 -3.89
C LEU A 94 15.10 -13.95 -2.85
N TYR A 95 15.02 -15.24 -3.12
CA TYR A 95 15.12 -16.28 -2.12
C TYR A 95 15.81 -15.74 -0.85
N PHE A 96 15.03 -15.45 0.19
CA PHE A 96 15.47 -15.67 1.56
C PHE A 96 14.74 -16.93 2.03
N PHE A 97 15.18 -18.07 1.51
CA PHE A 97 15.26 -19.29 2.31
C PHE A 97 16.54 -19.15 3.13
N PHE A 98 16.37 -18.81 4.41
CA PHE A 98 17.29 -19.03 5.55
C PHE A 98 16.36 -18.78 6.74
N VAL A 99 15.92 -19.74 7.55
CA VAL A 99 16.28 -21.14 7.82
C VAL A 99 14.97 -21.92 7.98
#